data_AF-A0A379VYF3-F1
#
_entry.id   AF-A0A379VYF3-F1
#
_cell.length_a   1.000
_cell.length_b   1.000
_cell.length_c   1.000
_cell.angle_alpha   90.00
_cell.angle_beta   90.00
_cell.angle_gamma   90.00
#
_symmetry.space_group_name_H-M   'P 1'
#
loop_
_entity.id
_entity.type
_entity.pdbx_description
1 polymer ?
#
loop_
_entity_poly.entity_id
_entity_poly.type
_entity_poly.pdbx_seq_one_letter_code
_entity_poly.pdbx_strand_id
1 'polypeptide(L)' 'MGRFKLGSTVINLFAPGKVNLIESLASLSVTKIGQPLATSTETFVAPEVEPAPLPAEEIKAEHDASPLVDNKKDDT' A
#
# COMPACT_ATOMS: atom_id res chain seq x y z
N MET A 1 -18.32 21.88 -10.16
CA MET A 1 -18.28 21.47 -8.75
C MET A 1 -19.03 20.15 -8.63
N GLY A 2 -18.39 19.09 -8.15
CA GLY A 2 -18.89 17.72 -8.22
C GLY A 2 -20.20 17.52 -7.45
N ARG A 3 -21.19 16.93 -8.12
CA ARG A 3 -22.49 16.57 -7.57
C ARG A 3 -22.32 15.37 -6.63
N PHE A 4 -22.07 15.62 -5.34
CA PHE A 4 -22.18 14.58 -4.32
C PHE A 4 -23.65 14.16 -4.23
N LYS A 5 -23.95 12.89 -4.53
CA LYS A 5 -25.30 12.35 -4.44
C LYS A 5 -25.70 12.28 -2.96
N LEU A 6 -26.81 12.94 -2.63
CA LEU A 6 -27.47 12.90 -1.32
C LEU A 6 -27.66 11.42 -0.93
N GLY A 7 -26.88 10.94 0.04
CA GLY A 7 -26.85 9.52 0.44
C GLY A 7 -25.46 8.87 0.53
N SER A 8 -24.37 9.58 0.21
CA SER A 8 -23.01 9.00 0.23
C SER A 8 -22.29 9.07 1.59
N THR A 9 -23.01 9.00 2.70
CA THR A 9 -22.35 8.96 4.03
C THR A 9 -21.86 7.54 4.30
N VAL A 10 -20.56 7.39 4.52
CA VAL A 10 -19.95 6.10 4.88
C VAL A 10 -19.52 6.17 6.34
N ILE A 11 -19.81 5.10 7.09
CA ILE A 11 -19.35 4.91 8.46
C ILE A 11 -18.54 3.62 8.49
N ASN A 12 -17.27 3.72 8.90
CA ASN A 12 -16.40 2.57 9.12
C ASN A 12 -16.35 2.25 10.61
N LEU A 13 -16.43 0.96 10.94
CA LEU A 13 -16.37 0.44 12.32
C LEU A 13 -15.08 -0.38 12.47
N PHE A 14 -14.37 -0.17 13.56
CA PHE A 14 -13.11 -0.86 13.86
C PHE A 14 -13.23 -1.65 15.16
N ALA A 15 -12.50 -2.76 15.25
CA ALA A 15 -12.43 -3.54 16.49
C ALA A 15 -11.77 -2.71 17.62
N PRO A 16 -12.20 -2.89 18.88
CA PRO A 16 -11.63 -2.16 20.01
C PRO A 16 -10.13 -2.36 20.12
N GLY A 17 -9.38 -1.27 20.31
CA GLY A 17 -7.94 -1.29 20.58
C GLY A 17 -7.05 -1.71 19.40
N LYS A 18 -7.59 -1.88 18.19
CA LYS A 18 -6.82 -2.28 16.99
C LYS A 18 -6.34 -1.10 16.12
N VAL A 19 -6.95 0.06 16.30
CA VAL A 19 -6.77 1.22 15.41
C VAL A 19 -6.71 2.50 16.25
N ASN A 20 -5.71 3.33 15.98
CA ASN A 20 -5.61 4.70 16.50
C ASN A 20 -5.89 5.69 15.37
N LEU A 21 -6.93 6.52 15.51
CA LEU A 21 -7.22 7.58 14.55
C LEU A 21 -6.12 8.66 14.60
N ILE A 22 -5.88 9.32 13.48
CA ILE A 22 -4.90 10.41 13.41
C ILE A 22 -5.38 11.59 14.26
N GLU A 23 -4.50 12.12 15.10
CA GLU A 23 -4.80 13.19 16.06
C GLU A 23 -5.29 14.50 15.40
N SER A 24 -4.84 14.79 14.18
CA SER A 24 -5.25 15.99 13.44
C SER A 24 -6.66 15.91 12.83
N LEU A 25 -7.31 14.74 12.86
CA LEU A 25 -8.67 14.58 12.38
C LEU A 25 -9.66 15.08 13.45
N ALA A 26 -10.58 15.94 13.02
CA ALA A 26 -11.65 16.49 13.83
C ALA A 26 -12.95 16.56 13.01
N SER A 27 -14.04 16.97 13.65
CA SER A 27 -15.29 17.25 12.94
C SER A 27 -15.04 18.26 11.82
N LEU A 28 -15.61 18.03 10.64
CA LEU A 28 -15.47 18.87 9.45
C LEU A 28 -14.08 18.86 8.79
N SER A 29 -13.13 18.02 9.25
CA SER A 29 -11.87 17.82 8.54
C SER A 29 -12.12 17.32 7.11
N VAL A 30 -11.42 17.90 6.13
CA VAL A 30 -11.51 17.50 4.72
C VAL A 30 -10.92 16.10 4.57
N THR A 31 -11.72 15.15 4.07
CA THR A 31 -11.28 13.77 3.83
C THR A 31 -11.04 13.56 2.33
N LYS A 32 -9.85 13.07 1.96
CA LYS A 32 -9.49 12.73 0.58
C LYS A 32 -9.06 11.27 0.49
N ILE A 33 -9.41 10.63 -0.64
CA ILE A 33 -8.96 9.26 -0.92
C ILE A 33 -7.43 9.23 -0.96
N GLY A 34 -6.85 8.19 -0.36
CA GLY A 34 -5.40 7.99 -0.30
C GLY A 34 -4.70 8.80 0.80
N GLN A 35 -5.39 9.72 1.49
CA GLN A 35 -4.85 10.32 2.71
C GLN A 35 -5.01 9.37 3.90
N PRO A 36 -4.05 9.36 4.83
CA PRO A 36 -4.09 8.47 5.97
C PRO A 36 -5.27 8.83 6.88
N LEU A 37 -5.93 7.82 7.44
CA LEU A 37 -7.07 7.96 8.38
C LEU A 37 -6.71 7.52 9.80
N ALA A 38 -5.88 6.48 9.92
CA ALA A 38 -5.53 5.85 11.18
C ALA A 38 -4.23 5.06 11.06
N THR A 39 -3.65 4.68 12.20
CA THR A 39 -2.53 3.74 12.31
C THR A 39 -2.98 2.48 13.05
N SER A 40 -2.39 1.33 12.71
CA SER A 40 -2.61 0.09 13.47
C SER A 40 -1.90 0.18 14.82
N THR A 41 -2.53 -0.36 15.86
CA THR A 41 -1.87 -0.57 17.17
C THR A 41 -1.10 -1.88 17.22
N GLU A 42 -1.33 -2.78 16.26
CA GLU A 42 -0.63 -4.05 16.19
C GLU A 42 0.81 -3.82 15.72
N THR A 43 1.74 -4.37 16.49
CA THR A 43 3.14 -4.45 16.08
C THR A 43 3.21 -5.51 14.99
N PHE A 44 3.38 -5.08 13.74
CA PHE A 44 3.67 -5.99 12.65
C PHE A 44 5.07 -6.58 12.89
N VAL A 45 5.12 -7.82 13.36
CA VAL A 45 6.37 -8.57 13.39
C VAL A 45 6.64 -8.96 11.95
N ALA A 46 7.57 -8.25 11.30
CA ALA A 46 8.13 -8.75 10.06
C ALA A 46 8.73 -10.13 10.37
N PRO A 47 8.35 -11.20 9.64
CA PRO A 47 8.97 -12.49 9.84
C PRO A 47 10.48 -12.30 9.69
N GLU A 48 11.24 -12.72 10.71
CA GLU A 48 12.71 -12.64 10.78
C GLU A 48 13.41 -13.57 9.76
N VAL A 49 12.62 -14.18 8.89
CA VAL A 49 13.08 -14.98 7.75
C VAL A 49 13.42 -13.98 6.66
N GLU A 50 14.71 -13.73 6.42
CA GLU A 50 15.14 -13.12 5.17
C GLU A 50 14.44 -13.87 4.03
N PRO A 51 13.76 -13.17 3.09
CA PRO A 51 13.12 -13.85 1.97
C PRO A 51 14.18 -14.73 1.30
N ALA A 52 13.94 -16.04 1.29
CA ALA A 52 14.87 -16.97 0.69
C ALA A 52 15.17 -16.48 -0.74
N PRO A 53 16.44 -16.41 -1.15
CA PRO A 53 16.79 -15.97 -2.49
C PRO A 53 16.01 -16.82 -3.49
N LEU A 54 15.27 -16.16 -4.38
CA LEU A 54 14.53 -16.84 -5.44
C LEU A 54 15.51 -17.75 -6.22
N PRO A 55 15.13 -18.98 -6.55
CA PRO A 55 16.01 -19.89 -7.29
C PRO A 55 16.38 -19.27 -8.64
N ALA A 56 17.65 -19.40 -9.01
CA ALA A 56 18.20 -18.80 -10.24
C ALA A 56 17.45 -19.21 -11.52
N GLU A 57 16.77 -20.37 -11.50
CA GLU A 57 15.94 -20.85 -12.60
C GLU A 57 14.68 -19.99 -12.81
N GLU A 58 14.03 -19.53 -11.74
CA GLU A 58 12.85 -18.65 -11.84
C GLU A 58 13.24 -17.27 -12.35
N ILE A 59 14.38 -16.74 -11.85
CA ILE A 59 14.93 -15.46 -12.30
C ILE A 59 15.28 -15.51 -13.79
N LYS A 60 15.89 -16.61 -14.24
CA LYS A 60 16.25 -16.81 -15.64
C LYS A 60 15.03 -16.99 -16.54
N ALA A 61 14.02 -17.73 -16.08
CA ALA A 61 12.76 -17.90 -16.82
C ALA A 61 12.03 -16.57 -17.03
N GLU A 62 12.04 -15.68 -16.04
CA GLU A 62 11.44 -14.34 -16.16
C GLU A 62 12.21 -13.45 -17.15
N HIS A 63 13.54 -13.52 -17.13
CA HIS A 63 14.41 -12.80 -18.07
C HIS A 63 14.26 -13.31 -19.52
N ASP A 64 14.20 -14.63 -19.70
CA ASP A 64 13.94 -15.28 -21.00
C ASP A 64 12.55 -14.92 -21.54
N ALA A 65 11.55 -14.78 -20.66
CA ALA A 65 10.19 -14.35 -21.04
C ALA A 65 10.08 -12.85 -21.35
N SER A 66 10.99 -12.03 -20.80
CA SER A 66 11.02 -10.57 -21.00
C SER A 66 12.39 -10.11 -21.54
N PRO A 67 12.79 -10.47 -22.76
CA PRO A 67 14.14 -10.20 -23.30
C PRO A 67 14.47 -8.71 -23.55
N LEU A 68 13.57 -7.79 -23.17
CA LEU A 68 13.72 -6.34 -23.39
C LEU A 68 14.38 -5.60 -22.21
N VAL A 69 14.62 -6.24 -21.06
CA VAL A 69 15.09 -5.53 -19.84
C VAL A 69 16.56 -5.11 -19.87
N ASP A 70 17.40 -5.71 -20.71
CA ASP A 70 18.84 -5.43 -20.73
C ASP A 70 19.32 -4.55 -21.90
N ASN A 71 18.43 -4.10 -22.77
CA ASN A 71 18.80 -3.21 -23.87
C ASN A 71 18.88 -1.75 -23.40
N LYS A 72 19.67 -1.48 -22.36
CA LYS A 72 20.30 -0.17 -22.19
C LYS A 72 21.79 -0.37 -22.43
N LYS A 73 22.15 -0.43 -23.73
CA LYS A 73 23.51 -0.20 -24.16
C LYS A 73 23.87 1.21 -23.68
N ASP A 74 24.88 1.30 -22.84
CA ASP A 74 25.58 2.55 -22.59
C ASP A 74 26.09 3.06 -23.94
N ASP A 75 25.47 4.13 -24.46
CA ASP A 75 26.02 4.90 -25.58
C ASP A 75 27.25 5.64 -25.06
N THR A 76 28.45 5.09 -25.32
CA THR A 76 29.72 5.84 -25.38
C THR A 76 29.94 6.41 -26.77
#